data_AF-A0A950T9G9-F1
#
_entry.id   AF-A0A950T9G9-F1
#
_cell.length_a   1.000
_cell.length_b   1.000
_cell.length_c   1.000
_cell.angle_alpha   90.00
_cell.angle_beta   90.00
_cell.angle_gamma   90.00
#
_symmetry.space_group_name_H-M   'P 1'
#
loop_
_entity.id
_entity.type
_entity.pdbx_description
1 polymer ?
#
loop_
_entity_poly.entity_id
_entity_poly.type
_entity_poly.pdbx_seq_one_letter_code
_entity_poly.pdbx_strand_id
1 'polypeptide(L)'
;ANDVLQQHITLQPLINPDGSPIYPEPLATLPNCVIGNQSVPPATWVNGSINDNIDCLSSINKTHLDAAYNDTVSFLSFTVLLTGALCLIFCIALVFTTWRMAAITHRVINIGLSLAVIISVILSFSVVGLFSDMSGRHGSFGQMVKDDYDSIYYAALLKRYGTNANADESRWLIAMEFGDQASASRWQADWQTNTQQVHTLMANAKANRTWPEEDQPLADMQSNWDQYFAIDGQIRAKANDLTNPKHISDAEALSTGLSNLTFDKFSGAVDGLAQANQGHYDSTYASTQGALALYVILSAVLFPLLGLSAVWGVSRRLKDF
;
A
#
# COMPACT_ATOMS: atom_id res chain seq x y z
N ALA A 1 11.95 7.61 -12.30
CA ALA A 1 11.82 6.15 -12.14
C ALA A 1 11.58 5.45 -13.48
N ASN A 2 12.14 5.99 -14.58
CA ASN A 2 12.10 5.33 -15.88
C ASN A 2 13.28 4.35 -15.97
N ASP A 3 13.00 3.18 -16.54
CA ASP A 3 13.96 2.31 -17.24
C ASP A 3 14.63 1.15 -16.47
N VAL A 4 14.28 0.87 -15.21
CA VAL A 4 14.78 -0.37 -14.56
C VAL A 4 14.14 -1.62 -15.16
N LEU A 5 12.81 -1.59 -15.39
CA LEU A 5 12.10 -2.73 -15.97
C LEU A 5 12.43 -2.95 -17.46
N GLN A 6 12.68 -1.89 -18.23
CA GLN A 6 13.00 -2.02 -19.67
C GLN A 6 14.47 -2.38 -19.93
N GLN A 7 15.43 -1.90 -19.14
CA GLN A 7 16.85 -2.25 -19.33
C GLN A 7 17.21 -3.64 -18.80
N HIS A 8 16.55 -4.12 -17.74
CA HIS A 8 16.97 -5.37 -17.07
C HIS A 8 16.16 -6.60 -17.48
N ILE A 9 14.90 -6.48 -17.93
CA ILE A 9 14.10 -7.65 -18.36
C ILE A 9 14.60 -8.24 -19.70
N THR A 10 15.30 -7.44 -20.52
CA THR A 10 15.87 -7.92 -21.80
C THR A 10 17.20 -8.64 -21.66
N LEU A 11 17.79 -8.70 -20.47
CA LEU A 11 19.03 -9.45 -20.25
C LEU A 11 18.71 -10.94 -20.23
N GLN A 12 19.15 -11.66 -21.26
CA GLN A 12 19.16 -13.12 -21.17
C GLN A 12 20.04 -13.52 -20.00
N PRO A 13 19.57 -14.43 -19.11
CA PRO A 13 20.40 -14.91 -18.02
C PRO A 13 21.67 -15.51 -18.62
N LEU A 14 22.82 -15.00 -18.18
CA LEU A 14 24.10 -15.62 -18.49
C LEU A 14 24.05 -17.05 -17.94
N ILE A 15 24.67 -18.01 -18.62
CA ILE A 15 24.61 -19.42 -18.22
C ILE A 15 26.04 -19.93 -18.04
N ASN A 16 26.30 -20.61 -16.95
CA ASN A 16 27.54 -21.34 -16.72
C ASN A 16 27.67 -22.50 -17.73
N PRO A 17 28.89 -23.04 -17.92
CA PRO A 17 29.10 -24.22 -18.79
C PRO A 17 28.29 -25.46 -18.40
N ASP A 18 27.83 -25.54 -17.15
CA ASP A 18 26.99 -26.63 -16.63
C ASP A 18 25.48 -26.40 -16.84
N GLY A 19 25.10 -25.29 -17.48
CA GLY A 19 23.70 -24.94 -17.71
C GLY A 19 23.04 -24.16 -16.58
N SER A 20 23.75 -23.87 -15.48
CA SER A 20 23.19 -23.08 -14.38
C SER A 20 23.16 -21.58 -14.69
N PRO A 21 22.10 -20.84 -14.31
CA PRO A 21 22.04 -19.40 -14.51
C PRO A 21 23.08 -18.67 -13.65
N ILE A 22 23.79 -17.74 -14.27
CA ILE A 22 24.70 -16.77 -13.66
C ILE A 22 23.88 -15.54 -13.34
N TYR A 23 23.68 -15.30 -12.05
CA TYR A 23 23.08 -14.07 -11.57
C TYR A 23 24.15 -12.97 -11.49
N PRO A 24 23.92 -11.79 -12.08
CA PRO A 24 24.85 -10.68 -11.99
C PRO A 24 24.98 -10.15 -10.55
N GLU A 25 23.95 -10.37 -9.72
CA GLU A 25 23.92 -10.01 -8.32
C GLU A 25 24.33 -11.22 -7.44
N PRO A 26 25.26 -11.04 -6.48
CA PRO A 26 25.61 -12.11 -5.55
C PRO A 26 24.38 -12.55 -4.73
N LEU A 27 24.10 -13.85 -4.64
CA LEU A 27 22.99 -14.37 -3.82
C LEU A 27 23.04 -13.90 -2.35
N ALA A 28 24.24 -13.62 -1.84
CA ALA A 28 24.46 -13.12 -0.49
C ALA A 28 23.96 -11.67 -0.25
N THR A 29 23.73 -10.89 -1.30
CA THR A 29 23.20 -9.52 -1.20
C THR A 29 21.68 -9.45 -1.35
N LEU A 30 21.05 -10.55 -1.76
CA LEU A 30 19.60 -10.62 -1.94
C LEU A 30 18.91 -10.85 -0.58
N PRO A 31 17.75 -10.23 -0.32
CA PRO A 31 17.02 -10.41 0.92
C PRO A 31 16.29 -11.76 0.96
N ASN A 32 16.06 -12.26 2.17
CA ASN A 32 15.06 -13.29 2.40
C ASN A 32 13.67 -12.72 2.10
N CYS A 33 12.78 -13.54 1.56
CA CYS A 33 11.40 -13.17 1.34
C CYS A 33 10.48 -13.97 2.29
N VAL A 34 9.25 -13.50 2.50
CA VAL A 34 8.24 -14.25 3.27
C VAL A 34 7.09 -14.64 2.36
N ILE A 35 6.85 -15.94 2.21
CA ILE A 35 5.70 -16.50 1.48
C ILE A 35 4.81 -17.21 2.51
N GLY A 36 3.61 -16.69 2.74
CA GLY A 36 2.76 -17.14 3.85
C GLY A 36 3.47 -16.98 5.19
N ASN A 37 3.72 -18.09 5.90
CA ASN A 37 4.45 -18.09 7.18
C ASN A 37 5.90 -18.60 7.06
N GLN A 38 6.41 -18.75 5.83
CA GLN A 38 7.73 -19.32 5.57
C GLN A 38 8.69 -18.24 5.08
N SER A 39 9.86 -18.16 5.73
CA SER A 39 10.99 -17.37 5.23
C SER A 39 11.71 -18.18 4.16
N VAL A 40 11.76 -17.66 2.94
CA VAL A 40 12.41 -18.29 1.79
C VAL A 40 13.74 -17.59 1.50
N PRO A 41 14.88 -18.30 1.55
CA PRO A 41 16.18 -17.71 1.29
C PRO A 41 16.41 -17.48 -0.22
N PRO A 42 17.30 -16.54 -0.60
CA PRO A 42 17.64 -16.23 -1.99
C PRO A 42 17.95 -17.45 -2.86
N ALA A 43 18.73 -18.40 -2.33
CA ALA A 43 19.12 -19.59 -3.07
C ALA A 43 17.92 -20.44 -3.53
N THR A 44 16.79 -20.36 -2.81
CA THR A 44 15.57 -21.12 -3.09
C THR A 44 14.66 -20.37 -4.04
N TRP A 45 14.35 -19.10 -3.78
CA TRP A 45 13.33 -18.41 -4.58
C TRP A 45 13.84 -18.00 -5.96
N VAL A 46 15.09 -17.55 -6.06
CA VAL A 46 15.70 -17.12 -7.33
C VAL A 46 15.73 -18.25 -8.36
N ASN A 47 15.97 -19.48 -7.90
CA ASN A 47 15.95 -20.69 -8.72
C ASN A 47 14.59 -21.41 -8.70
N GLY A 48 13.59 -20.81 -8.06
CA GLY A 48 12.24 -21.35 -7.93
C GLY A 48 11.43 -21.18 -9.21
N SER A 49 10.14 -21.47 -9.10
CA SER A 49 9.19 -21.20 -10.19
C SER A 49 8.98 -19.70 -10.39
N ILE A 50 8.40 -19.31 -11.53
CA ILE A 50 7.97 -17.92 -11.76
C ILE A 50 7.03 -17.45 -10.65
N ASN A 51 6.20 -18.34 -10.09
CA ASN A 51 5.30 -18.03 -9.00
C ASN A 51 6.05 -17.70 -7.70
N ASP A 52 7.10 -18.46 -7.37
CA ASP A 52 7.95 -18.22 -6.19
C ASP A 52 8.68 -16.89 -6.32
N ASN A 53 9.20 -16.59 -7.51
CA ASN A 53 9.86 -15.33 -7.83
C ASN A 53 8.91 -14.13 -7.66
N ILE A 54 7.70 -14.21 -8.22
CA ILE A 54 6.71 -13.12 -8.11
C ILE A 54 6.29 -12.93 -6.66
N ASP A 55 6.09 -14.01 -5.88
CA ASP A 55 5.75 -13.91 -4.46
C ASP A 55 6.84 -13.24 -3.65
N CYS A 56 8.08 -13.67 -3.86
CA CYS A 56 9.19 -13.09 -3.15
C CYS A 56 9.37 -11.62 -3.50
N LEU A 57 9.34 -11.26 -4.78
CA LEU A 57 9.47 -9.84 -5.19
C LEU A 57 8.33 -9.00 -4.63
N SER A 58 7.09 -9.51 -4.66
CA SER A 58 5.92 -8.85 -4.08
C SER A 58 6.08 -8.63 -2.57
N SER A 59 6.51 -9.66 -1.83
CA SER A 59 6.76 -9.63 -0.38
C SER A 59 7.92 -8.70 0.00
N ILE A 60 9.02 -8.73 -0.75
CA ILE A 60 10.18 -7.84 -0.57
C ILE A 60 9.77 -6.38 -0.79
N ASN A 61 9.07 -6.10 -1.89
CA ASN A 61 8.58 -4.75 -2.18
C ASN A 61 7.64 -4.23 -1.09
N LYS A 62 6.72 -5.09 -0.61
CA LYS A 62 5.82 -4.75 0.49
C LYS A 62 6.59 -4.46 1.79
N THR A 63 7.58 -5.28 2.11
CA THR A 63 8.43 -5.10 3.29
C THR A 63 9.22 -3.78 3.22
N HIS A 64 9.78 -3.44 2.06
CA HIS A 64 10.46 -2.17 1.87
C HIS A 64 9.52 -0.98 1.98
N LEU A 65 8.31 -1.07 1.43
CA LEU A 65 7.29 -0.03 1.58
C LEU A 65 6.90 0.14 3.06
N ASP A 66 6.69 -0.95 3.79
CA ASP A 66 6.36 -0.89 5.21
C ASP A 66 7.49 -0.31 6.06
N ALA A 67 8.75 -0.64 5.74
CA ALA A 67 9.91 -0.05 6.38
C ALA A 67 10.01 1.45 6.10
N ALA A 68 9.84 1.87 4.83
CA ALA A 68 9.84 3.27 4.45
C ALA A 68 8.69 4.05 5.11
N TYR A 69 7.52 3.44 5.24
CA TYR A 69 6.39 4.01 5.97
C TYR A 69 6.70 4.20 7.45
N ASN A 70 7.24 3.19 8.13
CA ASN A 70 7.58 3.27 9.55
C ASN A 70 8.64 4.35 9.80
N ASP A 71 9.64 4.45 8.93
CA ASP A 71 10.65 5.51 8.98
C ASP A 71 10.02 6.90 8.78
N THR A 72 9.14 7.02 7.77
CA THR A 72 8.42 8.28 7.47
C THR A 72 7.53 8.71 8.64
N VAL A 73 6.78 7.80 9.25
CA VAL A 73 5.91 8.13 10.41
C VAL A 73 6.75 8.52 11.63
N SER A 74 7.88 7.86 11.87
CA SER A 74 8.82 8.22 12.93
C SER A 74 9.38 9.63 12.69
N PHE A 75 9.85 9.90 11.47
CA PHE A 75 10.36 11.20 11.05
C PHE A 75 9.30 12.30 11.16
N LEU A 76 8.07 12.06 10.69
CA LEU A 76 6.97 13.02 10.78
C LEU A 76 6.60 13.31 12.24
N SER A 77 6.53 12.29 13.09
CA SER A 77 6.23 12.46 14.52
C SER A 77 7.27 13.33 15.21
N PHE A 78 8.56 13.11 14.92
CA PHE A 78 9.63 13.97 15.42
C PHE A 78 9.57 15.38 14.83
N THR A 79 9.25 15.50 13.53
CA THR A 79 9.14 16.77 12.82
C THR A 79 8.00 17.63 13.35
N VAL A 80 6.85 17.05 13.70
CA VAL A 80 5.74 17.75 14.36
C VAL A 80 6.20 18.37 15.67
N LEU A 81 6.89 17.60 16.53
CA LEU A 81 7.39 18.09 17.82
C LEU A 81 8.42 19.21 17.64
N LEU A 82 9.40 19.03 16.74
CA LEU A 82 10.43 20.02 16.47
C LEU A 82 9.83 21.30 15.88
N THR A 83 8.90 21.18 14.93
CA THR A 83 8.22 22.31 14.29
C THR A 83 7.38 23.08 15.29
N GLY A 84 6.65 22.37 16.18
CA GLY A 84 5.90 22.98 17.27
C GLY A 84 6.81 23.76 18.23
N ALA A 85 7.96 23.18 18.61
CA ALA A 85 8.94 23.85 19.46
C ALA A 85 9.52 25.12 18.81
N LEU A 86 9.91 25.04 17.53
CA LEU A 86 10.44 26.19 16.79
C LEU A 86 9.40 27.29 16.62
N CYS A 87 8.15 26.94 16.31
CA CYS A 87 7.03 27.88 16.24
C CYS A 87 6.80 28.60 17.57
N LEU A 88 6.84 27.87 18.68
CA LEU A 88 6.69 28.42 20.02
C LEU A 88 7.84 29.37 20.39
N ILE A 89 9.09 28.97 20.12
CA ILE A 89 10.27 29.82 20.33
C ILE A 89 10.16 31.12 19.52
N PHE A 90 9.78 31.01 18.24
CA PHE A 90 9.63 32.18 17.38
C PHE A 90 8.52 33.13 17.86
N CYS A 91 7.37 32.59 18.26
CA CYS A 91 6.28 33.39 18.83
C CYS A 91 6.72 34.09 20.13
N ILE A 92 7.42 33.39 21.04
CA ILE A 92 7.97 33.97 22.27
C ILE A 92 8.94 35.11 21.94
N ALA A 93 9.83 34.94 20.95
CA ALA A 93 10.77 35.98 20.54
C ALA A 93 10.06 37.23 20.00
N LEU A 94 8.98 37.06 19.21
CA LEU A 94 8.18 38.18 18.71
C LEU A 94 7.43 38.90 19.84
N VAL A 95 6.81 38.15 20.76
CA VAL A 95 6.13 38.72 21.94
C VAL A 95 7.12 39.47 22.83
N PHE A 96 8.29 38.88 23.10
CA PHE A 96 9.35 39.53 23.87
C PHE A 96 9.83 40.82 23.20
N THR A 97 10.02 40.80 21.87
CA THR A 97 10.41 42.00 21.10
C THR A 97 9.32 43.07 21.17
N THR A 98 8.04 42.68 21.04
CA THR A 98 6.89 43.59 21.21
C THR A 98 6.89 44.25 22.58
N TRP A 99 7.04 43.43 23.63
CA TRP A 99 7.04 43.88 25.01
C TRP A 99 8.22 44.82 25.29
N ARG A 100 9.44 44.46 24.86
CA ARG A 100 10.62 45.30 25.04
C ARG A 100 10.46 46.65 24.32
N MET A 101 9.94 46.65 23.10
CA MET A 101 9.66 47.89 22.36
C MET A 101 8.60 48.73 23.07
N ALA A 102 7.54 48.13 23.60
CA ALA A 102 6.52 48.84 24.37
C ALA A 102 7.08 49.42 25.68
N ALA A 103 7.93 48.68 26.38
CA ALA A 103 8.57 49.11 27.62
C ALA A 103 9.54 50.29 27.41
N ILE A 104 10.32 50.27 26.33
CA ILE A 104 11.31 51.33 26.04
C ILE A 104 10.64 52.56 25.42
N THR A 105 9.67 52.37 24.50
CA THR A 105 9.05 53.47 23.76
C THR A 105 7.80 54.05 24.42
N HIS A 106 7.29 53.41 25.47
CA HIS A 106 5.98 53.67 26.10
C HIS A 106 4.78 53.62 25.14
N ARG A 107 4.96 53.21 23.88
CA ARG A 107 3.89 53.02 22.90
C ARG A 107 3.52 51.55 22.83
N VAL A 108 2.27 51.26 23.18
CA VAL A 108 1.75 49.90 23.29
C VAL A 108 1.63 49.20 21.92
N ILE A 109 1.46 49.95 20.82
CA ILE A 109 1.19 49.37 19.49
C ILE A 109 2.27 49.75 18.46
N ASN A 110 2.95 48.72 17.93
CA ASN A 110 3.82 48.80 16.74
C ASN A 110 3.17 47.99 15.62
N ILE A 111 2.52 48.67 14.67
CA ILE A 111 1.70 48.04 13.62
C ILE A 111 2.46 46.94 12.86
N GLY A 112 3.72 47.20 12.46
CA GLY A 112 4.51 46.21 11.72
C GLY A 112 4.80 44.95 12.54
N LEU A 113 5.07 45.12 13.84
CA LEU A 113 5.40 44.03 14.74
C LEU A 113 4.14 43.26 15.22
N SER A 114 3.03 43.97 15.43
CA SER A 114 1.72 43.37 15.71
C SER A 114 1.21 42.51 14.53
N LEU A 115 1.36 42.99 13.29
CA LEU A 115 1.05 42.21 12.09
C LEU A 115 1.94 40.97 11.98
N ALA A 116 3.25 41.12 12.23
CA ALA A 116 4.18 40.00 12.21
C ALA A 116 3.82 38.91 13.23
N VAL A 117 3.42 39.31 14.45
CA VAL A 117 2.94 38.38 15.49
C VAL A 117 1.69 37.63 15.03
N ILE A 118 0.66 38.34 14.56
CA ILE A 118 -0.62 37.71 14.18
C ILE A 118 -0.42 36.70 13.05
N ILE A 119 0.28 37.11 11.98
CA ILE A 119 0.53 36.24 10.82
C ILE A 119 1.41 35.06 11.23
N SER A 120 2.43 35.27 12.06
CA SER A 120 3.27 34.18 12.57
C SER A 120 2.46 33.14 13.34
N VAL A 121 1.56 33.58 14.23
CA VAL A 121 0.74 32.64 15.03
C VAL A 121 -0.16 31.82 14.12
N ILE A 122 -0.83 32.45 13.15
CA ILE A 122 -1.69 31.75 12.19
C ILE A 122 -0.87 30.73 11.39
N LEU A 123 0.27 31.15 10.82
CA LEU A 123 1.12 30.27 10.02
C LEU A 123 1.66 29.09 10.86
N SER A 124 2.07 29.35 12.11
CA SER A 124 2.52 28.30 13.03
C SER A 124 1.43 27.27 13.31
N PHE A 125 0.19 27.70 13.58
CA PHE A 125 -0.93 26.77 13.77
C PHE A 125 -1.23 25.98 12.50
N SER A 126 -1.25 26.63 11.34
CA SER A 126 -1.50 25.97 10.05
C SER A 126 -0.43 24.92 9.74
N VAL A 127 0.86 25.24 9.90
CA VAL A 127 1.96 24.31 9.65
C VAL A 127 1.90 23.12 10.60
N VAL A 128 1.74 23.36 11.91
CA VAL A 128 1.64 22.27 12.89
C VAL A 128 0.42 21.39 12.61
N GLY A 129 -0.74 21.99 12.26
CA GLY A 129 -1.95 21.27 11.89
C GLY A 129 -1.73 20.37 10.68
N LEU A 130 -1.14 20.90 9.61
CA LEU A 130 -0.83 20.10 8.42
C LEU A 130 0.06 18.90 8.74
N PHE A 131 1.18 19.12 9.43
CA PHE A 131 2.09 18.02 9.76
C PHE A 131 1.43 17.01 10.71
N SER A 132 0.53 17.46 11.60
CA SER A 132 -0.27 16.59 12.43
C SER A 132 -1.22 15.73 11.59
N ASP A 133 -1.94 16.31 10.63
CA ASP A 133 -2.89 15.61 9.75
C ASP A 133 -2.20 14.59 8.83
N MET A 134 -0.94 14.82 8.46
CA MET A 134 -0.13 13.86 7.71
C MET A 134 0.43 12.74 8.59
N SER A 135 0.54 12.96 9.90
CA SER A 135 1.23 12.05 10.83
C SER A 135 0.32 11.00 11.47
N GLY A 136 0.92 9.90 11.92
CA GLY A 136 0.21 8.84 12.65
C GLY A 136 -0.55 7.87 11.76
N ARG A 137 -1.16 6.86 12.39
CA ARG A 137 -1.84 5.75 11.69
C ARG A 137 -3.07 6.19 10.90
N HIS A 138 -3.75 7.23 11.36
CA HIS A 138 -4.94 7.80 10.73
C HIS A 138 -4.65 9.10 9.97
N GLY A 139 -3.37 9.50 9.88
CA GLY A 139 -2.99 10.62 9.03
C GLY A 139 -2.93 10.20 7.57
N SER A 140 -2.78 11.17 6.65
CA SER A 140 -2.82 10.91 5.20
C SER A 140 -1.80 9.86 4.74
N PHE A 141 -0.61 9.79 5.35
CA PHE A 141 0.37 8.74 5.03
C PHE A 141 -0.05 7.36 5.54
N GLY A 142 -0.65 7.30 6.74
CA GLY A 142 -1.21 6.08 7.30
C GLY A 142 -2.32 5.54 6.41
N GLN A 143 -3.22 6.41 5.98
CA GLN A 143 -4.29 6.09 5.05
C GLN A 143 -3.75 5.54 3.72
N MET A 144 -2.85 6.27 3.06
CA MET A 144 -2.30 5.83 1.76
C MET A 144 -1.62 4.46 1.83
N VAL A 145 -0.79 4.21 2.85
CA VAL A 145 0.02 2.99 2.89
C VAL A 145 -0.74 1.84 3.53
N LYS A 146 -1.33 2.06 4.71
CA LYS A 146 -1.86 0.99 5.55
C LYS A 146 -3.35 0.72 5.32
N ASP A 147 -4.09 1.70 4.81
CA ASP A 147 -5.50 1.48 4.46
C ASP A 147 -5.59 1.14 2.97
N ASP A 148 -5.24 2.10 2.11
CA ASP A 148 -5.51 2.00 0.68
C ASP A 148 -4.55 1.02 -0.03
N TYR A 149 -3.23 1.18 0.13
CA TYR A 149 -2.25 0.31 -0.55
C TYR A 149 -2.28 -1.12 -0.05
N ASP A 150 -2.39 -1.35 1.27
CA ASP A 150 -2.52 -2.71 1.84
C ASP A 150 -3.75 -3.42 1.28
N SER A 151 -4.87 -2.72 1.11
CA SER A 151 -6.08 -3.28 0.49
C SER A 151 -5.87 -3.65 -0.98
N ILE A 152 -5.24 -2.79 -1.78
CA ILE A 152 -4.88 -3.07 -3.19
C ILE A 152 -3.94 -4.28 -3.27
N TYR A 153 -2.96 -4.35 -2.37
CA TYR A 153 -2.01 -5.45 -2.29
C TYR A 153 -2.72 -6.78 -1.97
N TYR A 154 -3.62 -6.79 -0.98
CA TYR A 154 -4.39 -7.98 -0.65
C TYR A 154 -5.34 -8.39 -1.78
N ALA A 155 -5.96 -7.44 -2.48
CA ALA A 155 -6.78 -7.73 -3.66
C ALA A 155 -5.96 -8.40 -4.78
N ALA A 156 -4.73 -7.93 -5.03
CA ALA A 156 -3.84 -8.56 -6.01
C ALA A 156 -3.48 -10.01 -5.61
N LEU A 157 -3.16 -10.25 -4.33
CA LEU A 157 -2.90 -11.60 -3.82
C LEU A 157 -4.15 -12.50 -3.89
N LEU A 158 -5.33 -11.99 -3.55
CA LEU A 158 -6.60 -12.71 -3.66
C LEU A 158 -6.85 -13.20 -5.07
N LYS A 159 -6.70 -12.31 -6.06
CA LYS A 159 -6.88 -12.65 -7.47
C LYS A 159 -5.88 -13.70 -7.92
N ARG A 160 -4.62 -13.58 -7.49
CA ARG A 160 -3.57 -14.57 -7.78
C ARG A 160 -3.91 -15.95 -7.21
N TYR A 161 -4.15 -16.06 -5.90
CA TYR A 161 -4.42 -17.37 -5.27
C TYR A 161 -5.76 -17.95 -5.74
N GLY A 162 -6.77 -17.12 -5.99
CA GLY A 162 -8.03 -17.56 -6.60
C GLY A 162 -7.82 -18.12 -8.01
N THR A 163 -7.01 -17.44 -8.84
CA THR A 163 -6.70 -17.91 -10.20
C THR A 163 -5.91 -19.22 -10.17
N ASN A 164 -4.97 -19.36 -9.24
CA ASN A 164 -4.25 -20.62 -9.04
C ASN A 164 -5.20 -21.74 -8.61
N ALA A 165 -6.14 -21.48 -7.68
CA ALA A 165 -7.14 -22.47 -7.29
C ALA A 165 -8.00 -22.92 -8.48
N ASN A 166 -8.53 -21.98 -9.28
CA ASN A 166 -9.29 -22.32 -10.49
C ASN A 166 -8.44 -23.17 -11.48
N ALA A 167 -7.19 -22.79 -11.69
CA ALA A 167 -6.28 -23.55 -12.55
C ALA A 167 -6.02 -24.97 -12.00
N ASP A 168 -5.89 -25.13 -10.68
CA ASP A 168 -5.66 -26.42 -10.03
C ASP A 168 -6.91 -27.32 -10.07
N GLU A 169 -8.12 -26.75 -9.99
CA GLU A 169 -9.38 -27.47 -10.27
C GLU A 169 -9.38 -28.07 -11.68
N SER A 170 -9.03 -27.24 -12.68
CA SER A 170 -8.95 -27.68 -14.08
C SER A 170 -7.88 -28.75 -14.30
N ARG A 171 -6.68 -28.56 -13.74
CA ARG A 171 -5.58 -29.54 -13.81
C ARG A 171 -5.92 -30.85 -13.10
N TRP A 172 -6.64 -30.76 -11.99
CA TRP A 172 -7.13 -31.92 -11.26
C TRP A 172 -8.08 -32.76 -12.13
N LEU A 173 -9.06 -32.13 -12.81
CA LEU A 173 -9.96 -32.82 -13.73
C LEU A 173 -9.21 -33.47 -14.89
N ILE A 174 -8.24 -32.77 -15.48
CA ILE A 174 -7.40 -33.34 -16.55
C ILE A 174 -6.65 -34.57 -16.04
N ALA A 175 -6.03 -34.49 -14.85
CA ALA A 175 -5.33 -35.64 -14.28
C ALA A 175 -6.26 -36.83 -14.02
N MET A 176 -7.50 -36.57 -13.59
CA MET A 176 -8.54 -37.60 -13.42
C MET A 176 -8.91 -38.28 -14.75
N GLU A 177 -9.09 -37.52 -15.83
CA GLU A 177 -9.39 -38.05 -17.17
C GLU A 177 -8.30 -39.03 -17.67
N PHE A 178 -7.04 -38.69 -17.44
CA PHE A 178 -5.90 -39.53 -17.84
C PHE A 178 -5.53 -40.62 -16.83
N GLY A 179 -6.26 -40.75 -15.71
CA GLY A 179 -5.96 -41.71 -14.65
C GLY A 179 -4.63 -41.47 -13.94
N ASP A 180 -4.10 -40.24 -13.97
CA ASP A 180 -2.86 -39.87 -13.28
C ASP A 180 -3.15 -39.48 -11.83
N GLN A 181 -3.26 -40.49 -10.97
CA GLN A 181 -3.59 -40.31 -9.56
C GLN A 181 -2.54 -39.49 -8.79
N ALA A 182 -1.26 -39.55 -9.21
CA ALA A 182 -0.19 -38.80 -8.57
C ALA A 182 -0.36 -37.29 -8.82
N SER A 183 -0.60 -36.91 -10.08
CA SER A 183 -0.91 -35.52 -10.44
C SER A 183 -2.23 -35.06 -9.83
N ALA A 184 -3.28 -35.88 -9.84
CA ALA A 184 -4.56 -35.53 -9.22
C ALA A 184 -4.38 -35.25 -7.71
N SER A 185 -3.62 -36.09 -7.00
CA SER A 185 -3.34 -35.88 -5.57
C SER A 185 -2.56 -34.58 -5.31
N ARG A 186 -1.59 -34.27 -6.18
CA ARG A 186 -0.82 -33.01 -6.11
C ARG A 186 -1.73 -31.79 -6.32
N TRP A 187 -2.49 -31.75 -7.41
CA TRP A 187 -3.35 -30.60 -7.73
C TRP A 187 -4.46 -30.41 -6.69
N GLN A 188 -4.94 -31.48 -6.07
CA GLN A 188 -5.85 -31.39 -4.93
C GLN A 188 -5.20 -30.69 -3.73
N ALA A 189 -3.94 -30.99 -3.41
CA ALA A 189 -3.21 -30.36 -2.30
C ALA A 189 -2.87 -28.89 -2.60
N ASP A 190 -2.49 -28.59 -3.84
CA ASP A 190 -2.22 -27.21 -4.29
C ASP A 190 -3.52 -26.37 -4.24
N TRP A 191 -4.65 -26.92 -4.70
CA TRP A 191 -5.97 -26.29 -4.60
C TRP A 191 -6.38 -25.98 -3.16
N GLN A 192 -6.16 -26.92 -2.23
CA GLN A 192 -6.46 -26.72 -0.80
C GLN A 192 -5.60 -25.60 -0.21
N THR A 193 -4.31 -25.58 -0.56
CA THR A 193 -3.37 -24.56 -0.11
C THR A 193 -3.79 -23.18 -0.62
N ASN A 194 -4.09 -23.06 -1.92
CA ASN A 194 -4.53 -21.82 -2.53
C ASN A 194 -5.86 -21.32 -1.96
N THR A 195 -6.82 -22.22 -1.72
CA THR A 195 -8.10 -21.87 -1.11
C THR A 195 -7.95 -21.38 0.33
N GLN A 196 -7.06 -21.98 1.12
CA GLN A 196 -6.75 -21.51 2.47
C GLN A 196 -6.12 -20.11 2.45
N GLN A 197 -5.25 -19.82 1.47
CA GLN A 197 -4.71 -18.47 1.28
C GLN A 197 -5.81 -17.47 0.93
N VAL A 198 -6.72 -17.82 0.02
CA VAL A 198 -7.87 -16.96 -0.33
C VAL A 198 -8.69 -16.64 0.92
N HIS A 199 -9.09 -17.63 1.73
CA HIS A 199 -9.84 -17.37 2.96
C HIS A 199 -9.09 -16.47 3.95
N THR A 200 -7.79 -16.68 4.12
CA THR A 200 -6.95 -15.85 5.00
C THR A 200 -6.91 -14.40 4.51
N LEU A 201 -6.72 -14.20 3.20
CA LEU A 201 -6.67 -12.87 2.60
C LEU A 201 -8.03 -12.18 2.59
N MET A 202 -9.14 -12.91 2.41
CA MET A 202 -10.49 -12.34 2.54
C MET A 202 -10.75 -11.84 3.97
N ALA A 203 -10.29 -12.60 4.97
CA ALA A 203 -10.37 -12.16 6.37
C ALA A 203 -9.53 -10.91 6.61
N ASN A 204 -8.31 -10.84 6.06
CA ASN A 204 -7.45 -9.65 6.15
C ASN A 204 -8.07 -8.44 5.45
N ALA A 205 -8.60 -8.61 4.24
CA ALA A 205 -9.27 -7.54 3.49
C ALA A 205 -10.49 -7.00 4.25
N LYS A 206 -11.29 -7.90 4.84
CA LYS A 206 -12.43 -7.50 5.69
C LYS A 206 -11.99 -6.81 6.98
N ALA A 207 -10.90 -7.25 7.60
CA ALA A 207 -10.34 -6.61 8.79
C ALA A 207 -9.73 -5.23 8.49
N ASN A 208 -9.24 -5.04 7.26
CA ASN A 208 -8.69 -3.77 6.76
C ASN A 208 -9.75 -2.88 6.09
N ARG A 209 -11.04 -3.18 6.27
CA ARG A 209 -12.13 -2.37 5.73
C ARG A 209 -12.05 -0.95 6.33
N THR A 210 -11.84 0.02 5.46
CA THR A 210 -11.71 1.45 5.79
C THR A 210 -12.90 2.26 5.27
N TRP A 211 -13.38 1.97 4.05
CA TRP A 211 -14.32 2.84 3.33
C TRP A 211 -15.70 2.20 3.14
N PRO A 212 -16.81 2.98 3.22
CA PRO A 212 -18.15 2.46 2.96
C PRO A 212 -18.35 1.77 1.60
N GLU A 213 -17.72 2.28 0.55
CA GLU A 213 -17.77 1.72 -0.80
C GLU A 213 -17.11 0.34 -0.93
N GLU A 214 -16.32 -0.10 0.05
CA GLU A 214 -15.75 -1.45 0.09
C GLU A 214 -16.77 -2.51 0.50
N ASP A 215 -17.85 -2.11 1.19
CA ASP A 215 -18.81 -3.03 1.78
C ASP A 215 -19.42 -3.96 0.73
N GLN A 216 -19.79 -3.41 -0.44
CA GLN A 216 -20.39 -4.18 -1.52
C GLN A 216 -19.38 -5.13 -2.21
N PRO A 217 -18.20 -4.68 -2.68
CA PRO A 217 -17.16 -5.58 -3.19
C PRO A 217 -16.75 -6.68 -2.21
N LEU A 218 -16.62 -6.37 -0.92
CA LEU A 218 -16.29 -7.36 0.12
C LEU A 218 -17.39 -8.42 0.27
N ALA A 219 -18.66 -8.01 0.27
CA ALA A 219 -19.79 -8.93 0.34
C ALA A 219 -19.90 -9.80 -0.92
N ASP A 220 -19.75 -9.20 -2.10
CA ASP A 220 -19.80 -9.91 -3.38
C ASP A 220 -18.63 -10.88 -3.54
N MET A 221 -17.42 -10.48 -3.15
CA MET A 221 -16.26 -11.35 -3.11
C MET A 221 -16.53 -12.58 -2.25
N GLN A 222 -17.04 -12.40 -1.03
CA GLN A 222 -17.38 -13.51 -0.13
C GLN A 222 -18.45 -14.43 -0.74
N SER A 223 -19.57 -13.86 -1.17
CA SER A 223 -20.67 -14.62 -1.75
C SER A 223 -20.25 -15.42 -3.00
N ASN A 224 -19.49 -14.80 -3.91
CA ASN A 224 -19.06 -15.46 -5.14
C ASN A 224 -17.98 -16.52 -4.87
N TRP A 225 -17.08 -16.31 -3.90
CA TRP A 225 -16.12 -17.33 -3.50
C TRP A 225 -16.79 -18.56 -2.88
N ASP A 226 -17.76 -18.34 -1.99
CA ASP A 226 -18.50 -19.44 -1.34
C ASP A 226 -19.31 -20.25 -2.39
N GLN A 227 -19.88 -19.57 -3.39
CA GLN A 227 -20.53 -20.24 -4.52
C GLN A 227 -19.53 -21.04 -5.37
N TYR A 228 -18.38 -20.46 -5.71
CA TYR A 228 -17.31 -21.14 -6.45
C TYR A 228 -16.86 -22.40 -5.71
N PHE A 229 -16.58 -22.30 -4.41
CA PHE A 229 -16.18 -23.42 -3.57
C PHE A 229 -17.26 -24.53 -3.50
N ALA A 230 -18.54 -24.15 -3.42
CA ALA A 230 -19.64 -25.10 -3.46
C ALA A 230 -19.77 -25.81 -4.82
N ILE A 231 -19.52 -25.11 -5.93
CA ILE A 231 -19.52 -25.68 -7.28
C ILE A 231 -18.34 -26.65 -7.46
N ASP A 232 -17.14 -26.32 -6.98
CA ASP A 232 -16.00 -27.24 -6.97
C ASP A 232 -16.33 -28.55 -6.23
N GLY A 233 -17.04 -28.48 -5.10
CA GLY A 233 -17.54 -29.67 -4.42
C GLY A 233 -18.45 -30.54 -5.29
N GLN A 234 -19.30 -29.93 -6.14
CA GLN A 234 -20.15 -30.65 -7.10
C GLN A 234 -19.33 -31.24 -8.25
N ILE A 235 -18.32 -30.52 -8.74
CA ILE A 235 -17.38 -30.99 -9.76
C ILE A 235 -16.66 -32.22 -9.27
N ARG A 236 -16.09 -32.17 -8.06
CA ARG A 236 -15.39 -33.32 -7.45
C ARG A 236 -16.34 -34.49 -7.20
N ALA A 237 -17.57 -34.24 -6.75
CA ALA A 237 -18.56 -35.30 -6.56
C ALA A 237 -18.93 -35.98 -7.89
N LYS A 238 -19.13 -35.20 -8.95
CA LYS A 238 -19.39 -35.73 -10.30
C LYS A 238 -18.20 -36.53 -10.82
N ALA A 239 -17.00 -35.97 -10.80
CA ALA A 239 -15.81 -36.64 -11.31
C ALA A 239 -15.47 -37.95 -10.57
N ASN A 240 -15.88 -38.10 -9.31
CA ASN A 240 -15.70 -39.34 -8.55
C ASN A 240 -16.85 -40.35 -8.68
N ASP A 241 -17.93 -40.04 -9.40
CA ASP A 241 -19.05 -40.96 -9.63
C ASP A 241 -18.70 -42.01 -10.71
N LEU A 242 -17.96 -43.04 -10.31
CA LEU A 242 -17.54 -44.14 -11.20
C LEU A 242 -18.72 -44.96 -11.77
N THR A 243 -19.95 -44.75 -11.29
CA THR A 243 -21.14 -45.42 -11.83
C THR A 243 -21.71 -44.74 -13.07
N ASN A 244 -21.37 -43.46 -13.28
CA ASN A 244 -21.78 -42.69 -14.45
C ASN A 244 -20.65 -42.70 -15.50
N PRO A 245 -20.83 -43.28 -16.70
CA PRO A 245 -19.79 -43.28 -17.73
C PRO A 245 -19.44 -41.89 -18.28
N LYS A 246 -20.23 -40.85 -17.98
CA LYS A 246 -19.97 -39.45 -18.36
C LYS A 246 -19.45 -38.60 -17.21
N HIS A 247 -19.05 -39.22 -16.09
CA HIS A 247 -18.70 -38.52 -14.86
C HIS A 247 -17.66 -37.39 -15.03
N ILE A 248 -16.59 -37.61 -15.81
CA ILE A 248 -15.60 -36.56 -16.10
C ILE A 248 -16.18 -35.47 -17.01
N SER A 249 -16.84 -35.85 -18.10
CA SER A 249 -17.43 -34.88 -19.04
C SER A 249 -18.50 -33.99 -18.37
N ASP A 250 -19.32 -34.56 -17.48
CA ASP A 250 -20.31 -33.80 -16.70
C ASP A 250 -19.64 -32.86 -15.68
N ALA A 251 -18.50 -33.25 -15.11
CA ALA A 251 -17.72 -32.42 -14.21
C ALA A 251 -17.00 -31.28 -14.97
N GLU A 252 -16.43 -31.57 -16.13
CA GLU A 252 -15.83 -30.59 -17.04
C GLU A 252 -16.84 -29.53 -17.49
N ALA A 253 -18.08 -29.93 -17.82
CA ALA A 253 -19.15 -29.00 -18.20
C ALA A 253 -19.49 -28.01 -17.07
N LEU A 254 -19.43 -28.45 -15.79
CA LEU A 254 -19.59 -27.55 -14.65
C LEU A 254 -18.38 -26.63 -14.48
N SER A 255 -17.16 -27.17 -14.57
CA SER A 255 -15.91 -26.42 -14.39
C SER A 255 -15.76 -25.32 -15.44
N THR A 256 -15.90 -25.67 -16.72
CA THR A 256 -15.77 -24.73 -17.83
C THR A 256 -16.96 -23.76 -17.96
N GLY A 257 -18.11 -24.11 -17.37
CA GLY A 257 -19.33 -23.32 -17.39
C GLY A 257 -19.55 -22.51 -16.11
N LEU A 258 -20.36 -23.06 -15.19
CA LEU A 258 -20.83 -22.34 -14.00
C LEU A 258 -19.69 -21.98 -13.03
N SER A 259 -18.67 -22.84 -12.90
CA SER A 259 -17.52 -22.58 -12.02
C SER A 259 -16.75 -21.35 -12.49
N ASN A 260 -16.32 -21.32 -13.76
CA ASN A 260 -15.65 -20.17 -14.36
C ASN A 260 -16.48 -18.88 -14.30
N LEU A 261 -17.78 -18.94 -14.64
CA LEU A 261 -18.65 -17.77 -14.53
C LEU A 261 -18.71 -17.22 -13.09
N THR A 262 -18.72 -18.10 -12.10
CA THR A 262 -18.77 -17.71 -10.68
C THR A 262 -17.42 -17.16 -10.21
N PHE A 263 -16.34 -17.78 -10.65
CA PHE A 263 -14.98 -17.31 -10.41
C PHE A 263 -14.74 -15.92 -11.03
N ASP A 264 -15.23 -15.67 -12.24
CA ASP A 264 -15.14 -14.35 -12.89
C ASP A 264 -15.85 -13.26 -12.08
N LYS A 265 -16.99 -13.57 -11.46
CA LYS A 265 -17.69 -12.64 -10.55
C LYS A 265 -16.89 -12.39 -9.27
N PHE A 266 -16.28 -13.42 -8.70
CA PHE A 266 -15.35 -13.26 -7.58
C PHE A 266 -14.18 -12.34 -7.97
N SER A 267 -13.53 -12.62 -9.09
CA SER A 267 -12.42 -11.83 -9.64
C SER A 267 -12.83 -10.37 -9.89
N GLY A 268 -14.00 -10.15 -10.47
CA GLY A 268 -14.56 -8.81 -10.68
C GLY A 268 -14.87 -8.06 -9.38
N ALA A 269 -15.34 -8.75 -8.34
CA ALA A 269 -15.54 -8.15 -7.02
C ALA A 269 -14.22 -7.77 -6.35
N VAL A 270 -13.18 -8.61 -6.48
CA VAL A 270 -11.82 -8.30 -6.03
C VAL A 270 -11.24 -7.08 -6.76
N ASP A 271 -11.47 -6.96 -8.07
CA ASP A 271 -11.07 -5.77 -8.84
C ASP A 271 -11.83 -4.52 -8.37
N GLY A 272 -13.13 -4.65 -8.05
CA GLY A 272 -13.93 -3.57 -7.48
C GLY A 272 -13.39 -3.08 -6.13
N LEU A 273 -12.94 -4.01 -5.27
CA LEU A 273 -12.30 -3.68 -4.00
C LEU A 273 -10.98 -2.92 -4.21
N ALA A 274 -10.14 -3.39 -5.13
CA ALA A 274 -8.88 -2.73 -5.48
C ALA A 274 -9.14 -1.32 -6.04
N GLN A 275 -10.14 -1.17 -6.91
CA GLN A 275 -10.49 0.12 -7.52
C GLN A 275 -10.98 1.14 -6.50
N ALA A 276 -11.83 0.73 -5.54
CA ALA A 276 -12.30 1.61 -4.47
C ALA A 276 -11.13 2.20 -3.67
N ASN A 277 -10.15 1.35 -3.33
CA ASN A 277 -8.96 1.76 -2.59
C ASN A 277 -7.98 2.58 -3.43
N GLN A 278 -7.80 2.26 -4.71
CA GLN A 278 -6.97 3.04 -5.63
C GLN A 278 -7.48 4.49 -5.76
N GLY A 279 -8.80 4.68 -5.80
CA GLY A 279 -9.40 6.01 -5.84
C GLY A 279 -9.06 6.87 -4.62
N HIS A 280 -9.10 6.26 -3.42
CA HIS A 280 -8.70 6.94 -2.17
C HIS A 280 -7.21 7.20 -2.09
N TYR A 281 -6.39 6.22 -2.53
CA TYR A 281 -4.95 6.39 -2.61
C TYR A 281 -4.59 7.59 -3.48
N ASP A 282 -5.14 7.67 -4.70
CA ASP A 282 -4.85 8.73 -5.66
C ASP A 282 -5.33 10.09 -5.15
N SER A 283 -6.52 10.14 -4.54
CA SER A 283 -7.07 11.36 -3.94
C SER A 283 -6.22 11.87 -2.79
N THR A 284 -5.84 10.98 -1.87
CA THR A 284 -5.04 11.31 -0.69
C THR A 284 -3.63 11.72 -1.08
N TYR A 285 -3.05 11.03 -2.07
CA TYR A 285 -1.76 11.40 -2.64
C TYR A 285 -1.80 12.80 -3.25
N ALA A 286 -2.78 13.09 -4.10
CA ALA A 286 -2.92 14.40 -4.74
C ALA A 286 -3.17 15.53 -3.72
N SER A 287 -4.02 15.28 -2.72
CA SER A 287 -4.28 16.23 -1.63
C SER A 287 -3.02 16.51 -0.81
N THR A 288 -2.29 15.46 -0.41
CA THR A 288 -1.05 15.56 0.36
C THR A 288 0.03 16.31 -0.42
N GLN A 289 0.21 15.97 -1.70
CA GLN A 289 1.17 16.64 -2.58
C GLN A 289 0.82 18.13 -2.77
N GLY A 290 -0.46 18.43 -3.02
CA GLY A 290 -0.93 19.80 -3.19
C GLY A 290 -0.75 20.64 -1.93
N ALA A 291 -1.05 20.07 -0.77
CA ALA A 291 -0.84 20.72 0.51
C ALA A 291 0.66 21.01 0.75
N LEU A 292 1.52 20.00 0.60
CA LEU A 292 2.98 20.18 0.75
C LEU A 292 3.53 21.27 -0.19
N ALA A 293 3.12 21.27 -1.47
CA ALA A 293 3.56 22.28 -2.44
C ALA A 293 3.11 23.69 -2.04
N LEU A 294 1.84 23.85 -1.65
CA LEU A 294 1.31 25.13 -1.18
C LEU A 294 2.08 25.64 0.03
N TYR A 295 2.38 24.77 1.00
CA TYR A 295 3.10 25.14 2.21
C TYR A 295 4.56 25.51 1.94
N VAL A 296 5.24 24.83 1.03
CA VAL A 296 6.59 25.21 0.60
C VAL A 296 6.58 26.62 0.01
N ILE A 297 5.63 26.91 -0.88
CA ILE A 297 5.51 28.23 -1.53
C ILE A 297 5.15 29.30 -0.50
N LEU A 298 4.14 29.07 0.33
CA LEU A 298 3.71 30.02 1.36
C LEU A 298 4.83 30.29 2.37
N SER A 299 5.56 29.27 2.81
CA SER A 299 6.68 29.43 3.73
C SER A 299 7.79 30.26 3.09
N ALA A 300 8.17 29.96 1.83
CA ALA A 300 9.22 30.68 1.12
C ALA A 300 8.91 32.18 0.95
N VAL A 301 7.63 32.56 0.86
CA VAL A 301 7.21 33.95 0.70
C VAL A 301 6.93 34.64 2.04
N LEU A 302 6.19 33.98 2.93
CA LEU A 302 5.72 34.58 4.18
C LEU A 302 6.86 34.77 5.20
N PHE A 303 7.81 33.84 5.32
CA PHE A 303 8.91 33.99 6.28
C PHE A 303 9.76 35.26 6.02
N PRO A 304 10.20 35.54 4.78
CA PRO A 304 10.89 36.80 4.47
C PRO A 304 10.01 38.04 4.70
N LEU A 305 8.74 38.01 4.31
CA LEU A 305 7.81 39.14 4.49
C LEU A 305 7.57 39.46 5.98
N LEU A 306 7.48 38.42 6.82
CA LEU A 306 7.36 38.57 8.27
C LEU A 306 8.61 39.22 8.86
N GLY A 307 9.79 38.75 8.45
CA GLY A 307 11.07 39.35 8.85
C GLY A 307 11.19 40.82 8.44
N LEU A 308 10.85 41.14 7.19
CA LEU A 308 10.86 42.52 6.68
C LEU A 308 9.86 43.42 7.41
N SER A 309 8.65 42.91 7.71
CA SER A 309 7.62 43.65 8.45
C SER A 309 8.06 43.96 9.89
N ALA A 310 8.68 42.98 10.56
CA ALA A 310 9.25 43.15 11.89
C ALA A 310 10.40 44.17 11.89
N VAL A 311 11.37 44.03 10.96
CA VAL A 311 12.51 44.97 10.83
C VAL A 311 12.04 46.38 10.50
N TRP A 312 11.08 46.54 9.58
CA TRP A 312 10.50 47.84 9.24
C TRP A 312 9.82 48.49 10.45
N GLY A 313 9.03 47.71 11.20
CA GLY A 313 8.37 48.18 12.42
C GLY A 313 9.37 48.61 13.50
N VAL A 314 10.47 47.89 13.68
CA VAL A 314 11.55 48.28 14.61
C VAL A 314 12.29 49.52 14.11
N SER A 315 12.70 49.56 12.85
CA SER A 315 13.45 50.66 12.25
C SER A 315 12.68 51.99 12.30
N ARG A 316 11.38 51.97 11.97
CA ARG A 316 10.50 53.14 12.09
C ARG A 316 10.50 53.72 13.50
N ARG A 317 10.54 52.86 14.53
CA ARG A 317 10.52 53.28 15.93
C ARG A 317 11.87 53.76 16.43
N LEU A 318 12.97 53.17 15.97
CA LEU A 318 14.31 53.63 16.33
C LEU A 318 14.61 55.03 15.78
N LYS A 319 14.01 55.43 14.66
CA LYS A 319 14.15 56.80 14.09
C LYS A 319 13.43 57.87 14.91
N ASP A 320 12.51 57.50 15.80
CA ASP A 320 11.79 58.46 16.65
C ASP A 320 12.66 58.93 17.85
N PHE A 321 13.86 58.33 18.05
CA PHE A 321 14.85 58.68 19.08
C PHE A 321 16.13 59.25 18.46
#